data_AF-A0A960JIB6-F1
#
_entry.id   AF-A0A960JIB6-F1
#
_cell.length_a   1.000
_cell.length_b   1.000
_cell.length_c   1.000
_cell.angle_alpha   90.00
_cell.angle_beta   90.00
_cell.angle_gamma   90.00
#
_symmetry.space_group_name_H-M   'P 1'
#
loop_
_entity.id
_entity.type
_entity.pdbx_description
1 polymer ?
#
loop_
_entity_poly.entity_id
_entity_poly.type
_entity_poly.pdbx_seq_one_letter_code
_entity_poly.pdbx_strand_id
1 'polypeptide(L)'
;GDVYTAALNYIAGADALIIDLRFNGGSMNENAIPFICSYFFEKPVHLNSIYWRPGNFTRQFWTYAVVPGKRFLNKPIYVLTSNRTFSGAEEITYDLKNLKRATIVGEATGGGAHGGGDKRINDHFSVWIPLGRAINPITRTNWEGTGVSPDVEIVTNKALYKAQLMILAEQQKAAASEQMRSELKNAETEIWQKLQRFKKVTFVLKGFENAQNVNLAGDFNGWSRRTIRMKKGKGSWTAEYEVEPGRYGYKFIVDGKWINDPANSKTEIIGNRTNSIIEID
;
A
#
# COMPACT_ATOMS: atom_id res chain seq x y z
N GLY A 1 4.96 -19.57 -11.07
CA GLY A 1 4.79 -18.83 -12.33
C GLY A 1 3.33 -18.75 -12.71
N ASP A 2 2.67 -19.91 -12.82
CA ASP A 2 1.37 -20.06 -13.49
C ASP A 2 0.24 -19.16 -12.98
N VAL A 3 0.14 -18.95 -11.66
CA VAL A 3 -0.87 -18.04 -11.08
C VAL A 3 -0.65 -16.59 -11.54
N TYR A 4 0.59 -16.11 -11.52
CA TYR A 4 0.93 -14.77 -12.02
C TYR A 4 0.68 -14.67 -13.52
N THR A 5 1.06 -15.69 -14.28
CA THR A 5 0.81 -15.75 -15.73
C THR A 5 -0.68 -15.65 -16.04
N ALA A 6 -1.52 -16.43 -15.38
CA ALA A 6 -2.96 -16.44 -15.61
C ALA A 6 -3.58 -15.07 -15.32
N ALA A 7 -3.21 -14.45 -14.19
CA ALA A 7 -3.69 -13.13 -13.82
C ALA A 7 -3.23 -12.06 -14.81
N LEU A 8 -1.95 -12.04 -15.19
CA LEU A 8 -1.38 -11.03 -16.10
C LEU A 8 -1.91 -11.18 -17.52
N ASN A 9 -2.19 -12.41 -17.96
CA ASN A 9 -2.86 -12.66 -19.25
C ASN A 9 -4.31 -12.19 -19.24
N TYR A 10 -5.04 -12.42 -18.14
CA TYR A 10 -6.42 -11.97 -18.01
C TYR A 10 -6.54 -10.45 -18.16
N ILE A 11 -5.62 -9.70 -17.55
CA ILE A 11 -5.62 -8.23 -17.60
C ILE A 11 -4.94 -7.64 -18.84
N ALA A 12 -4.30 -8.45 -19.69
CA ALA A 12 -3.52 -7.94 -20.84
C ALA A 12 -4.35 -7.07 -21.81
N GLY A 13 -5.66 -7.34 -21.88
CA GLY A 13 -6.61 -6.59 -22.70
C GLY A 13 -7.04 -5.24 -22.10
N ALA A 14 -6.90 -5.04 -20.78
CA ALA A 14 -7.36 -3.81 -20.12
C ALA A 14 -6.59 -2.58 -20.63
N ASP A 15 -7.21 -1.40 -20.61
CA ASP A 15 -6.59 -0.14 -21.07
C ASP A 15 -5.68 0.49 -20.00
N ALA A 16 -5.88 0.14 -18.74
CA ALA A 16 -5.08 0.58 -17.60
C ALA A 16 -5.04 -0.52 -16.53
N LEU A 17 -4.02 -0.49 -15.68
CA LEU A 17 -3.86 -1.43 -14.57
C LEU A 17 -3.71 -0.67 -13.24
N ILE A 18 -4.45 -1.10 -12.22
CA ILE A 18 -4.23 -0.70 -10.83
C ILE A 18 -3.69 -1.93 -10.07
N ILE A 19 -2.51 -1.79 -9.45
CA ILE A 19 -1.91 -2.78 -8.56
C ILE A 19 -2.13 -2.30 -7.13
N ASP A 20 -2.98 -2.99 -6.37
CA ASP A 20 -3.28 -2.62 -4.99
C ASP A 20 -2.32 -3.28 -4.00
N LEU A 21 -1.40 -2.49 -3.42
CA LEU A 21 -0.44 -2.93 -2.42
C LEU A 21 -0.72 -2.34 -1.03
N ARG A 22 -1.88 -1.70 -0.83
CA ARG A 22 -2.24 -1.00 0.42
C ARG A 22 -2.23 -1.91 1.64
N PHE A 23 -2.46 -3.20 1.46
CA PHE A 23 -2.48 -4.20 2.55
C PHE A 23 -1.35 -5.24 2.41
N ASN A 24 -0.39 -5.01 1.52
CA ASN A 24 0.70 -5.93 1.24
C ASN A 24 1.92 -5.60 2.10
N GLY A 25 2.12 -6.37 3.19
CA GLY A 25 3.29 -6.24 4.07
C GLY A 25 4.60 -6.83 3.50
N GLY A 26 4.60 -7.21 2.22
CA GLY A 26 5.74 -7.80 1.52
C GLY A 26 5.73 -9.32 1.58
N SER A 27 6.91 -9.91 1.77
CA SER A 27 7.17 -11.34 1.58
C SER A 27 6.86 -11.79 0.15
N MET A 28 7.87 -11.66 -0.72
CA MET A 28 7.84 -12.23 -2.06
C MET A 28 9.07 -13.11 -2.25
N ASN A 29 8.91 -14.20 -2.99
CA ASN A 29 10.06 -14.91 -3.53
C ASN A 29 10.89 -13.92 -4.35
N GLU A 30 12.21 -13.96 -4.22
CA GLU A 30 13.16 -13.06 -4.91
C GLU A 30 12.98 -13.03 -6.45
N ASN A 31 12.38 -14.07 -7.04
CA ASN A 31 12.11 -14.14 -8.48
C ASN A 31 10.70 -13.67 -8.86
N ALA A 32 9.79 -13.46 -7.90
CA ALA A 32 8.43 -13.03 -8.18
C ALA A 32 8.37 -11.58 -8.70
N ILE A 33 9.14 -10.67 -8.12
CA ILE A 33 9.19 -9.27 -8.56
C ILE A 33 9.78 -9.17 -9.98
N PRO A 34 10.97 -9.74 -10.27
CA PRO A 34 11.46 -9.86 -11.65
C PRO A 34 10.42 -10.43 -12.60
N PHE A 35 9.71 -11.49 -12.21
CA PHE A 35 8.71 -12.14 -13.05
C PHE A 35 7.53 -11.22 -13.38
N ILE A 36 6.90 -10.63 -12.35
CA ILE A 36 5.76 -9.72 -12.52
C ILE A 36 6.17 -8.50 -13.35
N CYS A 37 7.27 -7.84 -12.98
CA CYS A 37 7.75 -6.66 -13.68
C CYS A 37 8.09 -6.95 -15.15
N SER A 38 8.46 -8.18 -15.50
CA SER A 38 8.71 -8.54 -16.88
C SER A 38 7.51 -8.25 -17.78
N TYR A 39 6.28 -8.47 -17.32
CA TYR A 39 5.10 -8.18 -18.13
C TYR A 39 4.93 -6.69 -18.47
N PHE A 40 5.66 -5.78 -17.83
CA PHE A 40 5.50 -4.34 -18.00
C PHE A 40 6.56 -3.68 -18.88
N PHE A 41 7.57 -4.42 -19.33
CA PHE A 41 8.66 -3.92 -20.17
C PHE A 41 8.87 -4.79 -21.40
N GLU A 42 9.16 -4.15 -22.53
CA GLU A 42 9.43 -4.84 -23.80
C GLU A 42 10.78 -5.56 -23.78
N LYS A 43 11.79 -4.91 -23.20
CA LYS A 43 13.17 -5.42 -23.09
C LYS A 43 13.56 -5.63 -21.62
N PRO A 44 14.53 -6.51 -21.34
CA PRO A 44 15.09 -6.65 -20.00
C PRO A 44 15.54 -5.30 -19.44
N VAL A 45 15.14 -5.01 -18.20
CA VAL A 45 15.49 -3.82 -17.44
C VAL A 45 16.04 -4.21 -16.08
N HIS A 46 17.05 -3.47 -15.62
CA HIS A 46 17.62 -3.65 -14.29
C HIS A 46 16.67 -3.05 -13.26
N LEU A 47 16.10 -3.89 -12.41
CA LEU A 47 15.16 -3.48 -11.37
C LEU A 47 15.92 -2.98 -10.14
N ASN A 48 16.73 -3.85 -9.57
CA ASN A 48 17.38 -3.63 -8.28
C ASN A 48 18.69 -4.42 -8.18
N SER A 49 19.58 -3.98 -7.29
CA SER A 49 20.77 -4.72 -6.88
C SER A 49 20.78 -4.87 -5.37
N ILE A 50 21.11 -6.04 -4.85
CA ILE A 50 21.31 -6.23 -3.41
C ILE A 50 22.78 -6.56 -3.17
N TYR A 51 23.45 -5.67 -2.43
CA TYR A 51 24.78 -5.95 -1.88
C TYR A 51 24.64 -6.77 -0.61
N TRP A 52 25.23 -7.96 -0.59
CA TRP A 52 25.28 -8.82 0.58
C TRP A 52 26.64 -8.69 1.25
N ARG A 53 26.62 -8.26 2.52
CA ARG A 53 27.83 -8.15 3.34
C ARG A 53 28.47 -9.53 3.58
N PRO A 54 27.71 -10.59 3.92
CA PRO A 54 28.24 -11.95 3.92
C PRO A 54 28.66 -12.35 2.49
N GLY A 55 29.88 -12.87 2.34
CA GLY A 55 30.41 -13.25 1.02
C GLY A 55 30.82 -12.08 0.12
N ASN A 56 30.53 -10.83 0.52
CA ASN A 56 30.94 -9.61 -0.17
C ASN A 56 30.61 -9.61 -1.67
N PHE A 57 29.34 -9.83 -2.02
CA PHE A 57 28.89 -9.89 -3.41
C PHE A 57 27.65 -9.02 -3.63
N THR A 58 27.45 -8.61 -4.88
CA THR A 58 26.24 -7.92 -5.31
C THR A 58 25.47 -8.81 -6.27
N ARG A 59 24.20 -9.08 -5.95
CA ARG A 59 23.28 -9.75 -6.86
C ARG A 59 22.41 -8.71 -7.56
N GLN A 60 22.28 -8.82 -8.87
CA GLN A 60 21.41 -7.98 -9.67
C GLN A 60 20.11 -8.70 -10.00
N PHE A 61 19.03 -7.95 -10.09
CA PHE A 61 17.69 -8.43 -10.40
C PHE A 61 17.21 -7.74 -11.68
N TRP A 62 16.95 -8.54 -12.70
CA TRP A 62 16.56 -8.08 -14.04
C TRP A 62 15.24 -8.70 -14.44
N THR A 63 14.44 -7.98 -15.20
CA THR A 63 13.27 -8.59 -15.86
C THR A 63 13.71 -9.63 -16.90
N TYR A 64 12.86 -10.63 -17.13
CA TYR A 64 13.06 -11.71 -18.09
C TYR A 64 12.79 -11.26 -19.53
N ALA A 65 13.65 -11.72 -20.44
CA ALA A 65 13.54 -11.48 -21.88
C ALA A 65 12.28 -12.11 -22.50
N VAL A 66 11.77 -13.19 -21.92
CA VAL A 66 10.57 -13.90 -22.38
C VAL A 66 9.65 -14.14 -21.19
N VAL A 67 8.35 -13.94 -21.39
CA VAL A 67 7.30 -14.29 -20.44
C VAL A 67 6.24 -15.16 -21.13
N PRO A 68 5.60 -16.08 -20.41
CA PRO A 68 4.43 -16.78 -20.94
C PRO A 68 3.27 -15.81 -21.17
N GLY A 69 2.69 -15.83 -22.37
CA GLY A 69 1.51 -15.02 -22.70
C GLY A 69 1.81 -13.57 -23.10
N LYS A 70 0.86 -12.66 -22.89
CA LYS A 70 0.91 -11.28 -23.41
C LYS A 70 1.45 -10.31 -22.36
N ARG A 71 2.36 -9.42 -22.79
CA ARG A 71 2.85 -8.31 -21.97
C ARG A 71 1.82 -7.17 -21.91
N PHE A 72 1.78 -6.45 -20.79
CA PHE A 72 1.01 -5.23 -20.57
C PHE A 72 1.89 -3.99 -20.87
N LEU A 73 2.11 -3.74 -22.16
CA LEU A 73 2.99 -2.67 -22.64
C LEU A 73 2.21 -1.40 -22.99
N ASN A 74 2.88 -0.25 -22.92
CA ASN A 74 2.40 1.05 -23.42
C ASN A 74 1.05 1.53 -22.86
N LYS A 75 0.63 0.98 -21.72
CA LYS A 75 -0.61 1.30 -21.02
C LYS A 75 -0.32 1.75 -19.58
N PRO A 76 -1.07 2.71 -19.03
CA PRO A 76 -0.81 3.26 -17.70
C PRO A 76 -0.95 2.20 -16.60
N ILE A 77 -0.02 2.24 -15.65
CA ILE A 77 -0.04 1.44 -14.42
C ILE A 77 -0.09 2.39 -13.24
N TYR A 78 -0.96 2.11 -12.29
CA TYR A 78 -1.07 2.79 -11.01
C TYR A 78 -0.79 1.80 -9.90
N VAL A 79 -0.02 2.20 -8.89
CA VAL A 79 0.24 1.36 -7.71
C VAL A 79 -0.35 2.07 -6.49
N LEU A 80 -1.23 1.38 -5.76
CA LEU A 80 -1.83 1.91 -4.55
C LEU A 80 -1.00 1.53 -3.33
N THR A 81 -0.63 2.50 -2.51
CA THR A 81 0.20 2.29 -1.33
C THR A 81 -0.44 2.80 -0.04
N SER A 82 -0.03 2.20 1.07
CA SER A 82 -0.27 2.71 2.42
C SER A 82 1.01 2.64 3.24
N ASN A 83 1.01 3.22 4.45
CA ASN A 83 2.12 3.01 5.39
C ASN A 83 2.28 1.56 5.90
N ARG A 84 1.37 0.64 5.52
CA ARG A 84 1.59 -0.81 5.71
C ARG A 84 2.35 -1.47 4.58
N THR A 85 2.37 -0.87 3.39
CA THR A 85 3.09 -1.44 2.26
C THR A 85 4.55 -1.58 2.69
N PHE A 86 5.10 -2.79 2.64
CA PHE A 86 6.40 -3.09 3.26
C PHE A 86 7.21 -4.13 2.46
N SER A 87 8.53 -4.11 2.59
CA SER A 87 9.44 -5.14 2.04
C SER A 87 9.27 -5.32 0.51
N GLY A 88 9.07 -6.53 0.00
CA GLY A 88 8.96 -6.79 -1.45
C GLY A 88 7.87 -5.97 -2.16
N ALA A 89 6.82 -5.54 -1.44
CA ALA A 89 5.82 -4.65 -2.00
C ALA A 89 6.36 -3.23 -2.22
N GLU A 90 7.31 -2.79 -1.39
CA GLU A 90 8.02 -1.52 -1.59
C GLU A 90 9.02 -1.62 -2.73
N GLU A 91 9.69 -2.76 -2.90
CA GLU A 91 10.64 -2.98 -4.01
C GLU A 91 9.95 -2.80 -5.37
N ILE A 92 8.85 -3.51 -5.63
CA ILE A 92 8.10 -3.35 -6.88
C ILE A 92 7.58 -1.91 -7.07
N THR A 93 7.17 -1.25 -5.98
CA THR A 93 6.70 0.14 -6.01
C THR A 93 7.84 1.09 -6.38
N TYR A 94 8.99 0.96 -5.72
CA TYR A 94 10.15 1.81 -5.91
C TYR A 94 10.76 1.62 -7.31
N ASP A 95 10.86 0.38 -7.77
CA ASP A 95 11.41 0.07 -9.08
C ASP A 95 10.52 0.62 -10.20
N LEU A 96 9.20 0.38 -10.15
CA LEU A 96 8.27 0.89 -11.16
C LEU A 96 8.17 2.42 -11.15
N LYS A 97 8.26 3.07 -9.97
CA LYS A 97 8.31 4.52 -9.85
C LYS A 97 9.56 5.11 -10.51
N ASN A 98 10.73 4.56 -10.18
CA ASN A 98 12.00 5.12 -10.67
C ASN A 98 12.23 4.82 -12.15
N LEU A 99 11.75 3.67 -12.65
CA LEU A 99 11.70 3.34 -14.08
C LEU A 99 10.63 4.13 -14.86
N LYS A 100 9.88 5.03 -14.19
CA LYS A 100 8.79 5.82 -14.78
C LYS A 100 7.73 4.95 -15.46
N ARG A 101 7.52 3.75 -14.94
CA ARG A 101 6.56 2.78 -15.49
C ARG A 101 5.19 2.86 -14.81
N ALA A 102 5.14 3.26 -13.54
CA ALA A 102 3.89 3.39 -12.81
C ALA A 102 3.81 4.71 -12.03
N THR A 103 2.58 5.18 -11.85
CA THR A 103 2.24 6.30 -10.96
C THR A 103 1.83 5.76 -9.59
N ILE A 104 2.47 6.23 -8.53
CA ILE A 104 2.20 5.77 -7.17
C ILE A 104 1.16 6.67 -6.50
N VAL A 105 0.07 6.09 -5.99
CA VAL A 105 -1.08 6.82 -5.43
C VAL A 105 -1.40 6.30 -4.03
N GLY A 106 -1.41 7.19 -3.03
CA GLY A 106 -1.75 6.81 -1.66
C GLY A 106 -0.83 7.48 -0.64
N GLU A 107 -0.36 6.71 0.33
CA GLU A 107 0.52 7.19 1.41
C GLU A 107 1.94 6.66 1.22
N ALA A 108 2.90 7.28 1.90
CA ALA A 108 4.27 6.78 1.97
C ALA A 108 4.32 5.38 2.64
N THR A 109 5.16 4.50 2.12
CA THR A 109 5.28 3.11 2.60
C THR A 109 6.11 3.00 3.89
N GLY A 110 6.22 1.80 4.47
CA GLY A 110 6.76 1.64 5.83
C GLY A 110 8.29 1.66 5.98
N GLY A 111 9.07 1.51 4.91
CA GLY A 111 10.52 1.72 4.89
C GLY A 111 11.40 0.51 5.21
N GLY A 112 11.04 -0.70 4.77
CA GLY A 112 11.86 -1.91 4.96
C GLY A 112 12.51 -2.40 3.67
N ALA A 113 13.70 -1.91 3.36
CA ALA A 113 14.42 -2.23 2.13
C ALA A 113 15.51 -3.29 2.30
N HIS A 114 16.05 -3.47 3.50
CA HIS A 114 17.23 -4.31 3.70
C HIS A 114 16.87 -5.78 3.96
N GLY A 115 17.56 -6.67 3.24
CA GLY A 115 17.54 -8.09 3.52
C GLY A 115 18.31 -8.36 4.82
N GLY A 116 17.80 -9.24 5.66
CA GLY A 116 18.46 -9.56 6.92
C GLY A 116 17.88 -10.80 7.54
N GLY A 117 18.27 -11.06 8.78
CA GLY A 117 17.74 -12.18 9.53
C GLY A 117 18.13 -12.13 10.98
N ASP A 118 17.38 -12.88 11.78
CA ASP A 118 17.68 -13.06 13.19
C ASP A 118 18.99 -13.81 13.36
N LYS A 119 19.88 -13.23 14.16
CA LYS A 119 21.08 -13.87 14.67
C LYS A 119 20.86 -14.14 16.15
N ARG A 120 20.82 -15.42 16.49
CA ARG A 120 20.80 -15.87 17.88
C ARG A 120 22.12 -15.47 18.53
N ILE A 121 22.03 -14.78 19.65
CA ILE A 121 23.18 -14.40 20.48
C ILE A 121 23.42 -15.50 21.52
N ASN A 122 22.35 -15.95 22.18
CA ASN A 122 22.34 -17.07 23.14
C ASN A 122 20.93 -17.66 23.27
N ASP A 123 20.66 -18.42 24.33
CA ASP A 123 19.38 -19.09 24.53
C ASP A 123 18.17 -18.16 24.74
N HIS A 124 18.41 -16.90 25.12
CA HIS A 124 17.35 -15.95 25.49
C HIS A 124 17.29 -14.72 24.60
N PHE A 125 18.33 -14.48 23.78
CA PHE A 125 18.44 -13.26 22.98
C PHE A 125 18.76 -13.55 21.50
N SER A 126 18.11 -12.79 20.63
CA SER A 126 18.44 -12.64 19.22
C SER A 126 18.49 -11.16 18.84
N VAL A 127 19.20 -10.87 17.77
CA VAL A 127 19.22 -9.55 17.14
C VAL A 127 18.94 -9.71 15.65
N TRP A 128 18.06 -8.87 15.10
CA TRP A 128 17.88 -8.80 13.66
C TRP A 128 19.00 -7.96 13.06
N ILE A 129 19.78 -8.55 12.15
CA ILE A 129 20.92 -7.87 11.53
C ILE A 129 20.63 -7.67 10.04
N PRO A 130 20.72 -6.44 9.51
CA PRO A 130 20.70 -6.22 8.06
C PRO A 130 21.97 -6.83 7.46
N LEU A 131 21.79 -7.78 6.54
CA LEU A 131 22.88 -8.46 5.84
C LEU A 131 22.98 -8.03 4.38
N GLY A 132 21.89 -7.52 3.82
CA GLY A 132 21.74 -7.13 2.44
C GLY A 132 21.22 -5.70 2.32
N ARG A 133 21.85 -4.90 1.47
CA ARG A 133 21.43 -3.52 1.18
C ARG A 133 20.92 -3.43 -0.25
N ALA A 134 19.66 -3.06 -0.42
CA ALA A 134 19.08 -2.75 -1.72
C ALA A 134 19.74 -1.48 -2.31
N ILE A 135 19.91 -1.46 -3.62
CA ILE A 135 20.56 -0.42 -4.39
C ILE A 135 19.83 -0.35 -5.72
N ASN A 136 18.93 0.62 -5.86
CA ASN A 136 18.27 0.86 -7.12
C ASN A 136 19.27 1.42 -8.15
N PRO A 137 19.28 0.93 -9.40
CA PRO A 137 20.26 1.31 -10.40
C PRO A 137 20.13 2.77 -10.86
N ILE A 138 18.97 3.41 -10.66
CA ILE A 138 18.69 4.79 -11.06
C ILE A 138 19.04 5.73 -9.92
N THR A 139 18.45 5.53 -8.73
CA THR A 139 18.63 6.46 -7.60
C THR A 139 19.94 6.26 -6.86
N ARG A 140 20.64 5.14 -7.09
CA ARG A 140 21.86 4.72 -6.39
C ARG A 140 21.70 4.57 -4.86
N THR A 141 20.46 4.57 -4.38
CA THR A 141 20.07 4.41 -2.97
C THR A 141 18.89 3.42 -2.87
N ASN A 142 18.13 3.45 -1.78
CA ASN A 142 16.93 2.64 -1.54
C ASN A 142 15.89 3.41 -0.72
N TRP A 143 14.86 2.70 -0.24
CA TRP A 143 13.73 3.22 0.55
C TRP A 143 13.83 2.90 2.05
N GLU A 144 14.98 2.43 2.56
CA GLU A 144 15.15 2.07 3.97
C GLU A 144 14.88 3.27 4.88
N GLY A 145 14.03 3.09 5.88
CA GLY A 145 13.70 4.10 6.89
C GLY A 145 12.80 5.24 6.40
N THR A 146 12.76 5.52 5.10
CA THR A 146 11.90 6.59 4.52
C THR A 146 10.62 6.05 3.89
N GLY A 147 10.64 4.80 3.43
CA GLY A 147 9.62 4.27 2.53
C GLY A 147 9.69 4.92 1.14
N VAL A 148 8.75 4.51 0.29
CA VAL A 148 8.51 5.03 -1.05
C VAL A 148 7.44 6.11 -0.93
N SER A 149 7.82 7.36 -1.20
CA SER A 149 6.86 8.46 -1.28
C SER A 149 5.95 8.29 -2.51
N PRO A 150 4.64 8.57 -2.41
CA PRO A 150 3.74 8.52 -3.55
C PRO A 150 4.04 9.65 -4.55
N ASP A 151 3.56 9.51 -5.79
CA ASP A 151 3.52 10.62 -6.75
C ASP A 151 2.26 11.47 -6.55
N VAL A 152 1.17 10.83 -6.08
CA VAL A 152 -0.09 11.47 -5.72
C VAL A 152 -0.42 11.09 -4.28
N GLU A 153 -0.17 12.01 -3.35
CA GLU A 153 -0.47 11.82 -1.94
C GLU A 153 -1.98 11.91 -1.68
N ILE A 154 -2.55 10.88 -1.07
CA ILE A 154 -3.95 10.84 -0.64
C ILE A 154 -4.14 9.77 0.44
N VAL A 155 -5.12 9.97 1.33
CA VAL A 155 -5.48 8.96 2.34
C VAL A 155 -5.75 7.61 1.67
N THR A 156 -5.16 6.54 2.21
CA THR A 156 -5.11 5.20 1.59
C THR A 156 -6.47 4.66 1.15
N ASN A 157 -7.55 4.93 1.88
CA ASN A 157 -8.89 4.45 1.54
C ASN A 157 -9.52 5.20 0.34
N LYS A 158 -9.00 6.37 -0.03
CA LYS A 158 -9.40 7.15 -1.21
C LYS A 158 -8.53 6.88 -2.44
N ALA A 159 -7.41 6.16 -2.30
CA ALA A 159 -6.42 5.96 -3.36
C ALA A 159 -6.99 5.25 -4.61
N LEU A 160 -7.88 4.27 -4.45
CA LEU A 160 -8.53 3.58 -5.56
C LEU A 160 -9.38 4.54 -6.40
N TYR A 161 -10.24 5.32 -5.76
CA TYR A 161 -11.06 6.34 -6.41
C TYR A 161 -10.20 7.35 -7.15
N LYS A 162 -9.11 7.81 -6.53
CA LYS A 162 -8.18 8.75 -7.16
C LYS A 162 -7.54 8.16 -8.42
N ALA A 163 -7.06 6.92 -8.36
CA ALA A 163 -6.49 6.26 -9.54
C ALA A 163 -7.52 6.05 -10.65
N GLN A 164 -8.76 5.66 -10.33
CA GLN A 164 -9.86 5.54 -11.30
C GLN A 164 -10.16 6.87 -12.00
N LEU A 165 -10.26 7.98 -11.24
CA LEU A 165 -10.47 9.30 -11.83
C LEU A 165 -9.32 9.69 -12.78
N MET A 166 -8.07 9.39 -12.42
CA MET A 166 -6.92 9.66 -13.29
C MET A 166 -6.98 8.83 -14.58
N ILE A 167 -7.36 7.55 -14.50
CA ILE A 167 -7.53 6.68 -15.67
C ILE A 167 -8.63 7.22 -16.59
N LEU A 168 -9.80 7.53 -16.04
CA LEU A 168 -10.95 8.02 -16.82
C LEU A 168 -10.64 9.35 -17.50
N ALA A 169 -9.92 10.26 -16.81
CA ALA A 169 -9.49 11.52 -17.39
C ALA A 169 -8.55 11.33 -18.60
N GLU A 170 -7.60 10.37 -18.54
CA GLU A 170 -6.72 10.07 -19.66
C GLU A 170 -7.48 9.39 -20.82
N GLN A 171 -8.38 8.46 -20.52
CA GLN A 171 -9.19 7.79 -21.54
C GLN A 171 -10.13 8.75 -22.28
N GLN A 172 -10.66 9.77 -21.59
CA GLN A 172 -11.49 10.80 -22.24
C GLN A 172 -10.73 11.61 -23.29
N LYS A 173 -9.43 11.88 -23.06
CA LYS A 173 -8.56 12.55 -24.02
C LYS A 173 -8.31 11.67 -25.25
N ALA A 174 -8.22 10.36 -25.05
CA ALA A 174 -7.98 9.37 -26.10
C ALA A 174 -9.27 8.80 -26.74
N ALA A 175 -10.46 9.28 -26.34
CA ALA A 175 -11.73 8.73 -26.79
C ALA A 175 -11.92 8.90 -28.30
N ALA A 176 -12.28 7.81 -28.98
CA ALA A 176 -12.44 7.77 -30.44
C ALA A 176 -13.76 8.39 -30.94
N SER A 177 -14.72 8.63 -30.05
CA SER A 177 -16.02 9.22 -30.38
C SER A 177 -16.55 10.07 -29.22
N GLU A 178 -17.44 11.00 -29.55
CA GLU A 178 -18.11 11.83 -28.53
C GLU A 178 -19.02 10.99 -27.62
N GLN A 179 -19.61 9.91 -28.15
CA GLN A 179 -20.38 8.96 -27.35
C GLN A 179 -19.49 8.30 -26.28
N MET A 180 -18.32 7.76 -26.67
CA MET A 180 -17.38 7.14 -25.74
C MET A 180 -16.89 8.15 -24.70
N ARG A 181 -16.62 9.39 -25.11
CA ARG A 181 -16.23 10.46 -24.18
C ARG A 181 -17.33 10.76 -23.16
N SER A 182 -18.59 10.81 -23.59
CA SER A 182 -19.74 11.02 -22.71
C SER A 182 -19.90 9.87 -21.70
N GLU A 183 -19.77 8.62 -22.13
CA GLU A 183 -19.82 7.44 -21.26
C GLU A 183 -18.72 7.46 -20.19
N LEU A 184 -17.48 7.78 -20.59
CA LEU A 184 -16.35 7.91 -19.67
C LEU A 184 -16.55 9.05 -18.66
N LYS A 185 -17.12 10.19 -19.09
CA LYS A 185 -17.41 11.32 -18.21
C LYS A 185 -18.53 11.01 -17.21
N ASN A 186 -19.52 10.22 -17.61
CA ASN A 186 -20.55 9.73 -16.68
C ASN A 186 -19.93 8.82 -15.62
N ALA A 187 -19.08 7.87 -16.03
CA ALA A 187 -18.33 7.02 -15.09
C ALA A 187 -17.45 7.85 -14.15
N GLU A 188 -16.76 8.88 -14.65
CA GLU A 188 -15.96 9.80 -13.83
C GLU A 188 -16.83 10.49 -12.78
N THR A 189 -18.01 10.97 -13.19
CA THR A 189 -18.97 11.65 -12.30
C THR A 189 -19.44 10.71 -11.20
N GLU A 190 -19.76 9.46 -11.49
CA GLU A 190 -20.16 8.46 -10.49
C GLU A 190 -19.05 8.19 -9.47
N ILE A 191 -17.81 8.02 -9.92
CA ILE A 191 -16.65 7.82 -9.04
C ILE A 191 -16.41 9.07 -8.19
N TRP A 192 -16.52 10.26 -8.78
CA TRP A 192 -16.37 11.51 -8.05
C TRP A 192 -17.44 11.65 -6.96
N GLN A 193 -18.71 11.34 -7.26
CA GLN A 193 -19.78 11.34 -6.27
C GLN A 193 -19.49 10.37 -5.11
N LYS A 194 -19.00 9.15 -5.39
CA LYS A 194 -18.59 8.21 -4.34
C LYS A 194 -17.48 8.79 -3.47
N LEU A 195 -16.47 9.41 -4.08
CA LEU A 195 -15.38 10.06 -3.36
C LEU A 195 -15.85 11.21 -2.44
N GLN A 196 -16.88 11.96 -2.85
CA GLN A 196 -17.47 13.05 -2.03
C GLN A 196 -18.29 12.54 -0.84
N ARG A 197 -18.69 11.27 -0.81
CA ARG A 197 -19.45 10.71 0.31
C ARG A 197 -18.61 10.52 1.56
N PHE A 198 -17.28 10.50 1.44
CA PHE A 198 -16.39 10.34 2.57
C PHE A 198 -16.63 11.46 3.60
N LYS A 199 -16.90 11.06 4.84
CA LYS A 199 -17.10 11.97 5.96
C LYS A 199 -15.90 11.91 6.88
N LYS A 200 -15.46 13.07 7.33
CA LYS A 200 -14.43 13.20 8.35
C LYS A 200 -15.02 12.84 9.72
N VAL A 201 -14.41 11.88 10.39
CA VAL A 201 -14.82 11.40 11.71
C VAL A 201 -13.70 11.63 12.70
N THR A 202 -14.05 12.17 13.87
CA THR A 202 -13.11 12.39 14.97
C THR A 202 -13.30 11.31 16.03
N PHE A 203 -12.28 10.47 16.19
CA PHE A 203 -12.20 9.46 17.23
C PHE A 203 -11.51 10.07 18.46
N VAL A 204 -12.12 9.89 19.63
CA VAL A 204 -11.62 10.46 20.89
C VAL A 204 -11.51 9.34 21.93
N LEU A 205 -10.31 9.14 22.46
CA LEU A 205 -10.07 8.26 23.62
C LEU A 205 -9.75 9.13 24.83
N LYS A 206 -10.65 9.18 25.83
CA LYS A 206 -10.42 9.91 27.09
C LYS A 206 -9.44 9.14 27.99
N GLY A 207 -8.60 9.87 28.72
CA GLY A 207 -7.61 9.32 29.66
C GLY A 207 -6.29 8.89 29.02
N PHE A 208 -5.61 7.91 29.64
CA PHE A 208 -4.33 7.37 29.19
C PHE A 208 -3.22 8.42 29.04
N GLU A 209 -3.12 9.35 30.00
CA GLU A 209 -2.15 10.45 29.97
C GLU A 209 -0.70 9.96 30.03
N ASN A 210 -0.45 8.80 30.64
CA ASN A 210 0.87 8.19 30.73
C ASN A 210 1.24 7.32 29.51
N ALA A 211 0.30 7.12 28.57
CA ALA A 211 0.58 6.33 27.38
C ALA A 211 1.61 7.01 26.48
N GLN A 212 2.44 6.18 25.84
CA GLN A 212 3.49 6.63 24.92
C GLN A 212 2.96 6.67 23.49
N ASN A 213 2.19 5.66 23.10
CA ASN A 213 1.63 5.55 21.77
C ASN A 213 0.18 5.09 21.83
N VAL A 214 -0.70 5.82 21.13
CA VAL A 214 -2.07 5.41 20.89
C VAL A 214 -2.34 5.40 19.39
N ASN A 215 -2.84 4.28 18.88
CA ASN A 215 -3.24 4.13 17.48
C ASN A 215 -4.73 3.73 17.39
N LEU A 216 -5.35 4.09 16.28
CA LEU A 216 -6.70 3.70 15.90
C LEU A 216 -6.65 2.60 14.84
N ALA A 217 -7.41 1.54 15.06
CA ALA A 217 -7.53 0.41 14.15
C ALA A 217 -9.00 0.07 13.92
N GLY A 218 -9.38 -0.20 12.69
CA GLY A 218 -10.73 -0.61 12.36
C GLY A 218 -10.85 -1.09 10.92
N ASP A 219 -12.07 -1.42 10.52
CA ASP A 219 -12.36 -1.93 9.17
C ASP A 219 -11.86 -0.98 8.07
N PHE A 220 -12.03 0.34 8.26
CA PHE A 220 -11.60 1.39 7.34
C PHE A 220 -10.08 1.51 7.11
N ASN A 221 -9.25 0.82 7.89
CA ASN A 221 -7.81 0.73 7.69
C ASN A 221 -7.28 -0.71 7.75
N GLY A 222 -8.18 -1.70 7.60
CA GLY A 222 -7.89 -3.13 7.62
C GLY A 222 -7.34 -3.63 8.96
N TRP A 223 -7.64 -2.98 10.09
CA TRP A 223 -7.14 -3.29 11.43
C TRP A 223 -5.65 -2.92 11.68
N SER A 224 -5.34 -1.66 11.35
CA SER A 224 -4.10 -0.88 11.57
C SER A 224 -3.41 -0.95 12.92
N ARG A 225 -2.40 -1.82 13.07
CA ARG A 225 -1.16 -1.53 13.83
C ARG A 225 -0.78 -0.05 14.01
N ARG A 226 -0.56 0.57 12.85
CA ARG A 226 0.40 1.67 12.68
C ARG A 226 -0.16 2.80 11.82
N THR A 227 -1.30 2.59 11.16
CA THR A 227 -1.76 3.45 10.05
C THR A 227 -2.37 4.76 10.53
N ILE A 228 -2.99 4.79 11.70
CA ILE A 228 -3.65 5.97 12.23
C ILE A 228 -3.16 6.21 13.66
N ARG A 229 -2.14 7.06 13.80
CA ARG A 229 -1.62 7.48 15.10
C ARG A 229 -2.50 8.59 15.67
N MET A 230 -2.90 8.44 16.92
CA MET A 230 -3.67 9.46 17.63
C MET A 230 -2.74 10.55 18.18
N LYS A 231 -3.21 11.79 18.15
CA LYS A 231 -2.56 12.97 18.73
C LYS A 231 -2.88 13.04 20.22
N LYS A 232 -1.86 13.24 21.06
CA LYS A 232 -2.03 13.43 22.50
C LYS A 232 -2.54 14.84 22.78
N GLY A 233 -3.63 14.96 23.53
CA GLY A 233 -4.17 16.20 24.05
C GLY A 233 -4.23 16.20 25.58
N LYS A 234 -4.84 17.24 26.16
CA LYS A 234 -5.05 17.33 27.61
C LYS A 234 -6.19 16.38 28.02
N GLY A 235 -5.84 15.27 28.67
CA GLY A 235 -6.80 14.27 29.17
C GLY A 235 -7.44 13.39 28.08
N SER A 236 -6.97 13.44 26.83
CA SER A 236 -7.49 12.60 25.75
C SER A 236 -6.49 12.42 24.61
N TRP A 237 -6.77 11.44 23.75
CA TRP A 237 -6.12 11.20 22.47
C TRP A 237 -7.14 11.37 21.35
N THR A 238 -6.75 11.98 20.23
CA THR A 238 -7.65 12.23 19.11
C THR A 238 -7.06 11.79 17.77
N ALA A 239 -7.90 11.23 16.90
CA ALA A 239 -7.55 11.02 15.50
C ALA A 239 -8.73 11.44 14.62
N GLU A 240 -8.41 12.08 13.51
CA GLU A 240 -9.39 12.40 12.46
C GLU A 240 -9.13 11.50 11.27
N TYR A 241 -10.18 10.86 10.77
CA TYR A 241 -10.06 9.98 9.61
C TYR A 241 -11.31 10.08 8.76
N GLU A 242 -11.13 10.10 7.44
CA GLU A 242 -12.25 10.16 6.50
C GLU A 242 -12.69 8.74 6.16
N VAL A 243 -13.98 8.45 6.27
CA VAL A 243 -14.56 7.14 5.97
C VAL A 243 -15.82 7.30 5.13
N GLU A 244 -16.15 6.30 4.32
CA GLU A 244 -17.44 6.29 3.62
C GLU A 244 -18.60 6.13 4.61
N PRO A 245 -19.83 6.46 4.21
CA PRO A 245 -21.01 6.08 4.96
C PRO A 245 -21.08 4.56 5.05
N GLY A 246 -21.35 4.07 6.25
CA GLY A 246 -21.32 2.65 6.54
C GLY A 246 -21.16 2.38 8.02
N ARG A 247 -21.05 1.09 8.33
CA ARG A 247 -20.93 0.57 9.68
C ARG A 247 -19.57 -0.08 9.86
N TYR A 248 -18.82 0.34 10.86
CA TYR A 248 -17.43 -0.05 11.04
C TYR A 248 -17.14 -0.50 12.47
N GLY A 249 -16.43 -1.61 12.59
CA GLY A 249 -15.74 -2.01 13.81
C GLY A 249 -14.43 -1.25 13.99
N TYR A 250 -14.16 -0.82 15.22
CA TYR A 250 -12.89 -0.18 15.60
C TYR A 250 -12.47 -0.49 17.03
N LYS A 251 -11.18 -0.24 17.30
CA LYS A 251 -10.52 -0.32 18.60
C LYS A 251 -9.40 0.70 18.69
N PHE A 252 -9.00 1.01 19.92
CA PHE A 252 -7.76 1.72 20.21
C PHE A 252 -6.65 0.74 20.58
N ILE A 253 -5.41 1.12 20.33
CA ILE A 253 -4.22 0.37 20.69
C ILE A 253 -3.35 1.28 21.54
N VAL A 254 -3.35 1.06 22.85
CA VAL A 254 -2.60 1.86 23.82
C VAL A 254 -1.37 1.08 24.26
N ASP A 255 -0.18 1.58 23.91
CA ASP A 255 1.12 0.93 24.21
C ASP A 255 1.12 -0.56 23.84
N GLY A 256 0.55 -0.89 22.67
CA GLY A 256 0.45 -2.25 22.14
C GLY A 256 -0.76 -3.05 22.63
N LYS A 257 -1.51 -2.57 23.62
CA LYS A 257 -2.70 -3.24 24.17
C LYS A 257 -3.97 -2.79 23.44
N TRP A 258 -4.74 -3.74 22.94
CA TRP A 258 -6.01 -3.49 22.27
C TRP A 258 -7.12 -3.24 23.28
N ILE A 259 -7.84 -2.14 23.13
CA ILE A 259 -9.00 -1.78 23.96
C ILE A 259 -10.19 -1.38 23.08
N ASN A 260 -11.39 -1.69 23.55
CA ASN A 260 -12.60 -1.07 23.02
C ASN A 260 -12.65 0.38 23.46
N ASP A 261 -13.39 1.20 22.72
CA ASP A 261 -13.72 2.56 23.13
C ASP A 261 -14.56 2.51 24.42
N PRO A 262 -14.02 2.94 25.57
CA PRO A 262 -14.75 2.89 26.85
C PRO A 262 -15.94 3.85 26.88
N ALA A 263 -15.95 4.87 26.01
CA ALA A 263 -17.05 5.84 25.92
C ALA A 263 -18.16 5.39 24.96
N ASN A 264 -17.94 4.31 24.20
CA ASN A 264 -18.91 3.79 23.24
C ASN A 264 -19.50 2.46 23.72
N SER A 265 -20.75 2.49 24.17
CA SER A 265 -21.49 1.30 24.60
C SER A 265 -21.95 0.40 23.44
N LYS A 266 -21.93 0.89 22.20
CA LYS A 266 -22.26 0.08 21.01
C LYS A 266 -21.08 -0.81 20.67
N THR A 267 -21.24 -2.11 20.91
CA THR A 267 -20.23 -3.13 20.58
C THR A 267 -20.85 -4.32 19.87
N GLU A 268 -20.04 -5.02 19.10
CA GLU A 268 -20.44 -6.28 18.45
C GLU A 268 -19.32 -7.32 18.54
N ILE A 269 -19.71 -8.59 18.57
CA ILE A 269 -18.78 -9.71 18.49
C ILE A 269 -18.58 -10.07 17.02
N ILE A 270 -17.37 -9.87 16.50
CA ILE A 270 -16.96 -10.29 15.16
C ILE A 270 -15.88 -11.35 15.31
N GLY A 271 -16.19 -12.60 14.94
CA GLY A 271 -15.38 -13.76 15.27
C GLY A 271 -15.31 -13.98 16.79
N ASN A 272 -14.10 -14.04 17.35
CA ASN A 272 -13.87 -14.21 18.80
C ASN A 272 -13.50 -12.90 19.52
N ARG A 273 -13.84 -11.75 18.94
CA ARG A 273 -13.46 -10.43 19.48
C ARG A 273 -14.65 -9.49 19.52
N THR A 274 -14.87 -8.87 20.67
CA THR A 274 -15.80 -7.75 20.82
C THR A 274 -15.13 -6.47 20.32
N ASN A 275 -15.75 -5.73 19.41
CA ASN A 275 -15.27 -4.46 18.85
C ASN A 275 -16.26 -3.33 19.13
N SER A 276 -15.77 -2.09 19.25
CA SER A 276 -16.64 -0.90 19.26
C SER A 276 -17.19 -0.65 17.85
N ILE A 277 -18.43 -0.19 17.76
CA ILE A 277 -19.13 0.04 16.49
C ILE A 277 -19.41 1.52 16.31
N ILE A 278 -19.11 2.02 15.11
CA ILE A 278 -19.51 3.35 14.66
C ILE A 278 -20.31 3.22 13.36
N GLU A 279 -21.41 3.97 13.29
CA GLU A 279 -22.26 4.10 12.10
C GLU A 279 -22.10 5.53 11.58
N ILE A 280 -21.79 5.64 10.30
CA ILE A 280 -21.58 6.89 9.60
C ILE A 280 -22.67 6.98 8.53
N ASP A 281 -23.57 7.95 8.70
CA ASP A 281 -24.59 8.28 7.69
C ASP A 281 -23.98 8.98 6.48
#